data_AF-A0A7T2YXC6-F1
#
_entry.id   AF-A0A7T2YXC6-F1
#
_cell.length_a   1.000
_cell.length_b   1.000
_cell.length_c   1.000
_cell.angle_alpha   90.00
_cell.angle_beta   90.00
_cell.angle_gamma   90.00
#
_symmetry.space_group_name_H-M   'P 1'
#
loop_
_entity.id
_entity.type
_entity.pdbx_description
1 polymer ?
#
loop_
_entity_poly.entity_id
_entity_poly.type
_entity_poly.pdbx_seq_one_letter_code
_entity_poly.pdbx_strand_id
1 'polypeptide(L)'
;MSRFNDMSAGEACSMLFGGFVAFLLSIVWVGFFVGLLLSTLWGWFIVPVFGLPTISIIQAWGIAQVFRCLQGLKLSEEKSKDGFGIALAKAFLGEPLAVAVIMGIAWVAKSWM
;
A
#
# COMPACT_ATOMS: atom_id res chain seq x y z
N MET A 1 -27.38 -23.49 9.64
CA MET A 1 -26.56 -24.28 8.69
C MET A 1 -27.38 -24.58 7.42
N SER A 2 -27.99 -23.56 6.81
CA SER A 2 -28.99 -23.72 5.72
C SER A 2 -28.91 -22.64 4.62
N ARG A 3 -27.90 -21.77 4.63
CA ARG A 3 -27.72 -20.66 3.66
C ARG A 3 -26.67 -20.93 2.58
N PHE A 4 -25.97 -22.07 2.64
CA PHE A 4 -24.93 -22.44 1.66
C PHE A 4 -25.45 -23.32 0.51
N ASN A 5 -26.68 -23.85 0.60
CA ASN A 5 -27.21 -24.81 -0.39
C ASN A 5 -27.90 -24.15 -1.60
N ASP A 6 -28.13 -22.83 -1.56
CA ASP A 6 -28.80 -22.08 -2.64
C ASP A 6 -27.84 -21.21 -3.46
N MET A 7 -26.54 -21.20 -3.12
CA MET A 7 -25.54 -20.48 -3.91
C MET A 7 -25.19 -21.31 -5.15
N SER A 8 -25.70 -20.89 -6.30
CA SER A 8 -25.25 -21.36 -7.61
C SER A 8 -23.71 -21.34 -7.64
N ALA A 9 -23.08 -22.39 -8.16
CA ALA A 9 -21.62 -22.45 -8.33
C ALA A 9 -21.07 -21.20 -9.06
N GLY A 10 -21.89 -20.54 -9.88
CA GLY A 10 -21.56 -19.25 -10.51
C GLY A 10 -21.41 -18.08 -9.54
N GLU A 11 -22.21 -18.01 -8.48
CA GLU A 11 -22.12 -16.95 -7.47
C GLU A 11 -20.87 -17.12 -6.60
N ALA A 12 -20.54 -18.35 -6.21
CA ALA A 12 -19.30 -18.66 -5.48
C ALA A 12 -18.05 -18.31 -6.31
N CYS A 13 -18.04 -18.64 -7.61
CA CYS A 13 -16.97 -18.25 -8.52
C CYS A 13 -16.88 -16.72 -8.67
N SER A 14 -18.01 -16.02 -8.77
CA SER A 14 -18.02 -14.54 -8.86
C SER A 14 -17.49 -13.87 -7.59
N MET A 15 -17.74 -14.45 -6.42
CA MET A 15 -17.25 -13.94 -5.14
C MET A 15 -15.75 -14.14 -4.98
N LEU A 16 -15.20 -15.26 -5.47
CA LEU A 16 -13.76 -15.52 -5.48
C LEU A 16 -13.02 -14.59 -6.44
N PHE A 17 -13.53 -14.43 -7.67
CA PHE A 17 -12.97 -13.47 -8.62
C PHE A 17 -13.08 -12.03 -8.12
N GLY A 18 -14.23 -11.65 -7.57
CA GLY A 18 -14.43 -10.31 -6.99
C GLY A 18 -13.52 -10.04 -5.80
N GLY A 19 -13.34 -11.02 -4.90
CA GLY A 19 -12.42 -10.94 -3.76
C GLY A 19 -10.96 -10.83 -4.20
N PHE A 20 -10.55 -11.59 -5.22
CA PHE A 20 -9.20 -11.53 -5.77
C PHE A 20 -8.91 -10.18 -6.44
N VAL A 21 -9.86 -9.66 -7.23
CA VAL A 21 -9.74 -8.34 -7.85
C VAL A 21 -9.66 -7.25 -6.78
N ALA A 22 -10.51 -7.29 -5.75
CA ALA A 22 -10.47 -6.34 -4.64
C ALA A 22 -9.13 -6.38 -3.87
N PHE A 23 -8.56 -7.59 -3.70
CA PHE A 23 -7.25 -7.77 -3.07
C PHE A 23 -6.12 -7.17 -3.92
N LEU A 24 -6.10 -7.44 -5.23
CA LEU A 24 -5.14 -6.83 -6.15
C LEU A 24 -5.26 -5.30 -6.17
N LEU A 25 -6.48 -4.76 -6.18
CA LEU A 25 -6.72 -3.32 -6.13
C LEU A 25 -6.15 -2.70 -4.84
N SER A 26 -6.33 -3.38 -3.71
CA SER A 26 -5.80 -2.93 -2.41
C SER A 26 -4.27 -2.88 -2.40
N ILE A 27 -3.60 -3.91 -2.97
CA ILE A 27 -2.13 -3.94 -3.09
C ILE A 27 -1.63 -2.80 -4.00
N VAL A 28 -2.28 -2.60 -5.14
CA VAL A 28 -1.89 -1.55 -6.09
C VAL A 28 -2.09 -0.18 -5.47
N TRP A 29 -3.23 0.05 -4.79
CA TRP A 29 -3.54 1.31 -4.12
C TRP A 29 -2.48 1.67 -3.08
N VAL A 30 -2.22 0.77 -2.13
CA VAL A 30 -1.23 0.99 -1.06
C VAL A 30 0.19 1.11 -1.64
N GLY A 31 0.55 0.24 -2.58
CA GLY A 31 1.86 0.26 -3.20
C GLY A 31 2.12 1.56 -3.96
N PHE A 32 1.12 2.10 -4.64
CA PHE A 32 1.24 3.31 -5.45
C PHE A 32 1.69 4.52 -4.62
N PHE A 33 1.07 4.75 -3.45
CA PHE A 33 1.47 5.85 -2.56
C PHE A 33 2.89 5.67 -2.00
N VAL A 34 3.27 4.44 -1.66
CA VAL A 34 4.64 4.15 -1.17
C VAL A 34 5.67 4.35 -2.29
N GLY A 35 5.37 3.92 -3.52
CA GLY A 35 6.22 4.12 -4.68
C GLY A 35 6.41 5.60 -5.04
N LEU A 36 5.32 6.39 -4.96
CA LEU A 36 5.38 7.85 -5.12
C LEU A 36 6.24 8.53 -4.06
N LEU A 37 6.05 8.17 -2.79
CA LEU A 37 6.85 8.70 -1.68
C LEU A 37 8.33 8.39 -1.89
N LEU A 38 8.67 7.13 -2.17
CA LEU A 38 10.05 6.69 -2.32
C LEU A 38 10.71 7.33 -3.54
N SER A 39 10.01 7.42 -4.69
CA SER A 39 10.52 8.11 -5.88
C SER A 39 10.76 9.60 -5.61
N THR A 40 9.85 10.27 -4.88
CA THR A 40 9.99 11.69 -4.52
C THR A 40 11.16 11.92 -3.57
N LEU A 41 11.26 11.15 -2.48
CA LEU A 41 12.39 11.25 -1.53
C LEU A 41 13.71 10.92 -2.22
N TRP A 42 13.72 9.93 -3.11
CA TRP A 42 14.92 9.57 -3.86
C TRP A 42 15.38 10.73 -4.74
N GLY A 43 14.45 11.38 -5.44
CA GLY A 43 14.71 12.58 -6.22
C GLY A 43 15.23 13.75 -5.39
N TRP A 44 14.73 13.93 -4.16
CA TRP A 44 15.12 15.06 -3.31
C TRP A 44 16.39 14.84 -2.49
N PHE A 45 16.67 13.60 -2.08
CA PHE A 45 17.79 13.31 -1.18
C PHE A 45 18.88 12.47 -1.85
N ILE A 46 18.53 11.43 -2.61
CA ILE A 46 19.55 10.53 -3.17
C ILE A 46 20.22 11.12 -4.42
N VAL A 47 19.43 11.72 -5.32
CA VAL A 47 19.96 12.36 -6.54
C VAL A 47 20.98 13.46 -6.22
N PRO A 48 20.70 14.46 -5.37
CA PRO A 48 21.67 15.53 -5.11
C PRO A 48 22.87 15.09 -4.25
N VAL A 49 22.71 14.10 -3.36
CA VAL A 49 23.80 13.66 -2.46
C VAL A 49 24.73 12.66 -3.14
N PHE A 50 24.19 11.74 -3.93
CA PHE A 50 24.95 10.64 -4.53
C PHE A 50 25.16 10.77 -6.05
N GLY A 51 24.55 11.77 -6.70
CA GLY A 51 24.66 11.98 -8.16
C GLY A 51 24.01 10.87 -8.99
N LEU A 52 23.12 10.08 -8.39
CA LEU A 52 22.48 8.93 -9.04
C LEU A 52 21.30 9.35 -9.93
N PRO A 53 21.01 8.62 -11.01
CA PRO A 53 19.84 8.90 -11.85
C PRO A 53 18.53 8.72 -11.08
N THR A 54 17.54 9.54 -11.44
CA THR A 54 16.19 9.49 -10.87
C THR A 54 15.53 8.14 -11.15
N ILE A 55 14.94 7.54 -10.11
CA ILE A 55 14.17 6.31 -10.25
C ILE A 55 12.72 6.62 -10.60
N SER A 56 12.18 5.86 -11.56
CA SER A 56 10.76 5.94 -11.92
C SER A 56 9.87 5.39 -10.80
N ILE A 57 8.62 5.86 -10.72
CA ILE A 57 7.61 5.40 -9.76
C ILE A 57 7.45 3.88 -9.81
N ILE A 58 7.53 3.27 -11.00
CA ILE A 58 7.42 1.82 -11.20
C ILE A 58 8.61 1.08 -10.55
N GLN A 59 9.82 1.63 -10.67
CA GLN A 59 11.02 1.05 -10.05
C GLN A 59 10.97 1.19 -8.52
N ALA A 60 10.57 2.36 -8.03
CA ALA A 60 10.37 2.61 -6.61
C ALA A 60 9.29 1.69 -6.01
N TRP A 61 8.19 1.46 -6.74
CA TRP A 61 7.13 0.53 -6.37
C TRP A 61 7.65 -0.91 -6.26
N GLY A 62 8.43 -1.37 -7.24
CA GLY A 62 9.05 -2.70 -7.20
C GLY A 62 9.97 -2.89 -6.00
N ILE A 63 10.84 -1.91 -5.73
CA ILE A 63 11.73 -1.94 -4.56
C ILE A 63 10.93 -1.96 -3.26
N ALA A 64 9.91 -1.11 -3.15
CA ALA A 64 9.04 -1.06 -1.98
C ALA A 64 8.34 -2.41 -1.72
N GLN A 65 7.87 -3.10 -2.76
CA GLN A 65 7.26 -4.41 -2.60
C GLN A 65 8.27 -5.49 -2.19
N VAL A 66 9.48 -5.49 -2.75
CA VAL A 66 10.54 -6.41 -2.32
C VAL A 66 10.87 -6.19 -0.84
N PHE A 67 11.00 -4.94 -0.41
CA PHE A 67 11.22 -4.62 1.01
C PHE A 67 10.06 -5.06 1.90
N ARG A 68 8.80 -4.88 1.47
CA ARG A 68 7.63 -5.37 2.22
C ARG A 68 7.61 -6.89 2.31
N CYS A 69 7.94 -7.60 1.23
CA CYS A 69 8.09 -9.05 1.25
C CYS A 69 9.22 -9.49 2.19
N LEU A 70 10.36 -8.77 2.18
CA LEU A 70 11.51 -9.06 3.05
C LEU A 70 11.23 -8.77 4.53
N GLN A 71 10.47 -7.73 4.85
CA GLN A 71 10.06 -7.40 6.22
C GLN A 71 9.08 -8.42 6.81
N GLY A 72 8.63 -9.37 5.99
CA GLY A 72 7.58 -10.32 6.33
C GLY A 72 6.23 -9.62 6.37
N LEU A 73 5.16 -10.35 6.05
CA LEU A 73 3.81 -9.94 6.43
C LEU A 73 3.76 -9.94 7.96
N LYS A 74 4.15 -8.82 8.59
CA LYS A 74 3.77 -8.52 9.96
C LYS A 74 2.25 -8.38 9.95
N LEU A 75 1.59 -9.52 10.08
CA LEU A 75 0.24 -9.62 10.61
C LEU A 75 0.34 -8.95 11.98
N SER A 76 0.06 -7.65 12.01
CA SER A 76 -0.27 -6.99 13.25
C SER A 76 -1.48 -7.76 13.77
N GLU A 77 -1.27 -8.57 14.80
CA GLU A 77 -2.34 -9.07 15.66
C GLU A 77 -2.97 -7.88 16.41
N GLU A 78 -3.37 -6.83 15.69
CA GLU A 78 -4.31 -5.87 16.22
C GLU A 78 -5.67 -6.58 16.15
N LYS A 79 -5.92 -7.36 17.19
CA LYS A 79 -7.22 -7.87 17.60
C LYS A 79 -8.14 -6.68 17.90
N SER A 80 -8.45 -5.90 16.88
CA SER A 80 -9.46 -4.86 16.98
C SER A 80 -10.77 -5.43 16.50
N LYS A 81 -11.80 -5.24 17.32
CA LYS A 81 -13.21 -5.58 17.07
C LYS A 81 -13.83 -4.70 15.97
N ASP A 82 -13.04 -4.32 14.98
CA ASP A 82 -13.41 -3.36 13.96
C ASP A 82 -14.00 -4.11 12.76
N GLY A 83 -15.25 -3.80 12.43
CA GLY A 83 -15.93 -4.40 11.28
C GLY A 83 -15.14 -4.20 9.98
N PHE A 84 -15.33 -5.11 9.02
CA PHE A 84 -14.66 -5.12 7.71
C PHE A 84 -14.58 -3.72 7.05
N GLY A 85 -15.60 -2.88 7.25
CA GLY A 85 -15.61 -1.49 6.76
C GLY A 85 -14.60 -0.54 7.43
N ILE A 86 -14.33 -0.69 8.73
CA ILE A 86 -13.30 0.10 9.44
C ILE A 86 -11.91 -0.35 9.02
N ALA A 87 -11.69 -1.66 8.83
CA ALA A 87 -10.42 -2.17 8.29
C ALA A 87 -10.17 -1.65 6.86
N LEU A 88 -11.21 -1.62 6.01
CA LEU A 88 -11.14 -1.05 4.66
C LEU A 88 -10.88 0.45 4.68
N ALA A 89 -11.55 1.19 5.56
CA ALA A 89 -11.33 2.63 5.75
C ALA A 89 -9.91 2.92 6.26
N LYS A 90 -9.40 2.11 7.21
CA LYS A 90 -8.03 2.21 7.74
C LYS A 90 -7.00 1.91 6.64
N ALA A 91 -7.26 0.94 5.77
CA ALA A 91 -6.42 0.60 4.60
C ALA A 91 -6.53 1.61 3.43
N PHE A 92 -7.59 2.42 3.39
CA PHE A 92 -7.77 3.45 2.37
C PHE A 92 -7.23 4.81 2.81
N LEU A 93 -7.35 5.12 4.10
CA LEU A 93 -7.00 6.43 4.66
C LEU A 93 -5.67 6.41 5.41
N GLY A 94 -5.32 5.30 6.07
CA GLY A 94 -4.13 5.20 6.92
C GLY A 94 -2.83 5.32 6.12
N GLU A 95 -2.74 4.62 5.00
CA GLU A 95 -1.56 4.61 4.14
C GLU A 95 -1.31 5.95 3.44
N PRO A 96 -2.29 6.61 2.77
CA PRO A 96 -2.06 7.94 2.21
C PRO A 96 -1.82 9.00 3.28
N LEU A 97 -2.42 8.88 4.47
CA LEU A 97 -2.15 9.81 5.58
C LEU A 97 -0.71 9.65 6.10
N ALA A 98 -0.24 8.42 6.30
CA ALA A 98 1.15 8.15 6.68
C ALA A 98 2.13 8.67 5.62
N VAL A 99 1.83 8.46 4.34
CA VAL A 99 2.60 9.00 3.22
C VAL A 99 2.59 10.52 3.23
N ALA A 100 1.44 11.17 3.47
CA ALA A 100 1.34 12.62 3.57
C ALA A 100 2.16 13.18 4.73
N VAL A 101 2.15 12.51 5.89
CA VAL A 101 2.95 12.91 7.06
C VAL A 101 4.45 12.79 6.76
N ILE A 102 4.90 11.66 6.20
CA ILE A 102 6.31 11.46 5.85
C ILE A 102 6.74 12.46 4.78
N MET A 103 5.89 12.74 3.79
CA MET A 103 6.15 13.75 2.76
C MET A 103 6.26 15.15 3.37
N GLY A 104 5.40 15.49 4.34
CA GLY A 104 5.47 16.75 5.08
C GLY A 104 6.79 16.93 5.83
N ILE A 105 7.24 15.89 6.54
CA ILE A 105 8.55 15.88 7.22
C ILE A 105 9.69 16.01 6.21
N ALA A 106 9.62 15.27 5.10
CA ALA A 106 10.60 15.33 4.03
C ALA A 106 10.69 16.74 3.40
N TRP A 107 9.57 17.47 3.32
CA TRP A 107 9.54 18.84 2.84
C TRP A 107 10.24 19.82 3.80
N VAL A 108 10.05 19.63 5.11
CA VAL A 108 10.76 20.42 6.14
C VAL A 108 12.27 20.16 6.07
N ALA A 109 12.69 18.90 5.97
CA ALA A 109 14.09 18.54 5.80
C ALA A 109 14.71 19.13 4.52
N LYS A 110 13.96 19.10 3.40
CA LYS A 110 14.35 19.75 2.15
C LYS A 110 14.48 21.27 2.29
N SER A 111 13.73 21.91 3.18
CA SER A 111 13.79 23.36 3.39
C SER A 111 15.06 23.80 4.13
N TRP A 112 15.82 22.86 4.70
CA TRP A 112 17.09 23.08 5.39
C TRP A 112 18.33 22.65 4.60
N MET A 113 18.15 21.95 3.48
CA MET A 113 19.22 21.61 2.52
C MET A 113 19.17 22.55 1.32
#